data_AF-V4B0U7-F1
#
_entry.id   AF-V4B0U7-F1
#
_cell.length_a   1.000
_cell.length_b   1.000
_cell.length_c   1.000
_cell.angle_alpha   90.00
_cell.angle_beta   90.00
_cell.angle_gamma   90.00
#
_symmetry.space_group_name_H-M   'P 1'
#
loop_
_entity.id
_entity.type
_entity.pdbx_description
1 polymer ?
#
loop_
_entity_poly.entity_id
_entity_poly.type
_entity_poly.pdbx_seq_one_letter_code
_entity_poly.pdbx_strand_id
1 'polypeptide(L)'
;MFSLVLLVVTPWLVFCMPPPPPAMCTCSDGTQVPPGGTHSISDCHSCYCDENNSEAQEIIAACLIVLCVDSVKMPGQCCPTCPNGENCQAEYIDFTGVPRQEIISVSDGVVDFGAAQCQCENQNYYGADQPLATCVQSLPTPPTTPPTTPPTTTPTTPTTTTTPPTTTTPPTTPPAMCTCSDGTQVPPGETVWITDCRGCTCDKDSLQAYEIIADCFMTPCVDSVNVPGQCCPNCPNGENCRAEFKDDNGVERSEIIKVSDGVVKFNSTECQCDYQNYNGEPKAKCVQVLSIEPVIAEKSTP
;
A
#
# COMPACT_ATOMS: atom_id res chain seq x y z
N MET A 1 66.57 17.81 71.19
CA MET A 1 65.16 17.90 71.58
C MET A 1 64.56 19.14 70.94
N PHE A 2 63.90 19.00 69.78
CA PHE A 2 62.86 19.94 69.34
C PHE A 2 61.86 19.15 68.50
N SER A 3 60.62 19.22 68.94
CA SER A 3 59.45 18.50 68.46
C SER A 3 58.94 19.18 67.20
N LEU A 4 58.82 18.45 66.09
CA LEU A 4 58.17 18.93 64.87
C LEU A 4 56.78 18.29 64.81
N VAL A 5 55.77 19.08 65.17
CA VAL A 5 54.35 18.73 65.05
C VAL A 5 53.97 18.81 63.58
N LEU A 6 53.78 17.66 62.94
CA LEU A 6 53.25 17.55 61.58
C LEU A 6 51.72 17.70 61.64
N LEU A 7 51.21 18.90 61.34
CA LEU A 7 49.79 19.16 61.12
C LEU A 7 49.38 18.51 59.79
N VAL A 8 48.78 17.34 59.86
CA VAL A 8 48.07 16.71 58.74
C VAL A 8 46.75 17.43 58.56
N VAL A 9 46.74 18.49 57.74
CA VAL A 9 45.52 19.11 57.24
C VAL A 9 45.11 18.34 55.99
N THR A 10 44.13 17.44 56.13
CA THR A 10 43.50 16.78 54.99
C THR A 10 42.56 17.77 54.30
N PRO A 11 42.76 18.12 53.01
CA PRO A 11 41.76 18.84 52.26
C PRO A 11 40.71 17.83 51.79
N TRP A 12 39.67 17.63 52.61
CA TRP A 12 38.39 17.10 52.16
C TRP A 12 37.66 18.18 51.35
N LEU A 13 38.26 18.62 50.25
CA LEU A 13 37.54 19.31 49.17
C LEU A 13 37.10 18.23 48.19
N VAL A 14 36.11 17.44 48.62
CA VAL A 14 35.28 16.68 47.69
C VAL A 14 34.50 17.74 46.91
N PHE A 15 35.05 18.11 45.76
CA PHE A 15 34.32 18.86 44.75
C PHE A 15 33.13 18.01 44.35
N CYS A 16 31.96 18.28 44.93
CA CYS A 16 30.68 17.94 44.32
C CYS A 16 30.56 18.79 43.04
N MET A 17 31.30 18.43 42.00
CA MET A 17 30.97 18.90 40.67
C MET A 17 29.59 18.33 40.35
N PRO A 18 28.60 19.18 40.03
CA PRO A 18 27.31 18.68 39.56
C PRO A 18 27.56 17.78 38.35
N PRO A 19 26.82 16.66 38.21
CA PRO A 19 26.97 15.80 37.05
C PRO A 19 26.83 16.64 35.77
N PRO A 20 27.63 16.36 34.73
CA PRO A 20 27.51 17.06 33.46
C PRO A 20 26.06 16.96 32.97
N PRO A 21 25.50 18.03 32.36
CA PRO A 21 24.15 17.98 31.83
C PRO A 21 24.05 16.84 30.80
N PRO A 22 22.91 16.13 30.74
CA PRO A 22 22.71 15.06 29.78
C PRO A 22 22.91 15.59 28.35
N ALA A 23 23.61 14.81 27.51
CA ALA A 23 23.85 15.16 26.11
C ALA A 23 22.51 15.25 25.37
N MET A 24 22.26 16.34 24.64
CA MET A 24 21.05 16.50 23.82
C MET A 24 21.28 15.91 22.44
N CYS A 25 20.25 15.33 21.83
CA CYS A 25 20.27 14.88 20.44
C CYS A 25 19.86 16.02 19.51
N THR A 26 20.46 16.09 18.32
CA THR A 26 20.09 17.04 17.26
C THR A 26 19.28 16.33 16.18
N CYS A 27 18.04 16.75 15.96
CA CYS A 27 17.16 16.24 14.91
C CYS A 27 17.54 16.80 13.53
N SER A 28 16.98 16.23 12.46
CA SER A 28 17.25 16.66 11.07
C SER A 28 16.86 18.10 10.75
N ASP A 29 15.92 18.69 11.49
CA ASP A 29 15.54 20.10 11.39
C ASP A 29 16.45 21.05 12.21
N GLY A 30 17.44 20.49 12.92
CA GLY A 30 18.36 21.22 13.80
C GLY A 30 17.85 21.42 15.23
N THR A 31 16.64 20.95 15.57
CA THR A 31 16.09 21.04 16.92
C THR A 31 16.86 20.14 17.89
N GLN A 32 17.11 20.64 19.10
CA GLN A 32 17.77 19.88 20.16
C GLN A 32 16.74 19.24 21.09
N VAL A 33 16.84 17.93 21.30
CA VAL A 33 15.89 17.12 22.08
C VAL A 33 16.64 16.43 23.22
N PRO A 34 16.17 16.50 24.47
CA PRO A 34 16.80 15.79 25.58
C PRO A 34 16.63 14.27 25.44
N PRO A 35 17.50 13.45 26.06
CA PRO A 35 17.34 11.99 26.12
C PRO A 35 15.95 11.58 26.60
N GLY A 36 15.32 10.65 25.88
CA GLY A 36 13.95 10.19 26.11
C GLY A 36 12.86 11.12 25.56
N GLY A 37 13.25 12.27 24.99
CA GLY A 37 12.33 13.23 24.39
C GLY A 37 11.96 12.91 22.94
N THR A 38 10.79 13.40 22.53
CA THR A 38 10.31 13.37 21.14
C THR A 38 10.04 14.79 20.63
N HIS A 39 10.34 15.05 19.37
CA HIS A 39 10.03 16.31 18.67
C HIS A 39 9.35 16.02 17.34
N SER A 40 8.22 16.68 17.06
CA SER A 40 7.53 16.56 15.78
C SER A 40 8.07 17.60 14.80
N ILE A 41 8.70 17.13 13.73
CA ILE A 41 9.25 17.96 12.66
C ILE A 41 8.13 18.32 11.67
N SER A 42 7.26 17.37 11.36
CA SER A 42 6.05 17.56 10.58
C SER A 42 4.94 16.62 11.08
N ASP A 43 3.75 16.72 10.50
CA ASP A 43 2.64 15.81 10.83
C ASP A 43 3.02 14.32 10.67
N CYS A 44 3.94 13.99 9.76
CA CYS A 44 4.39 12.62 9.44
C CYS A 44 5.82 12.29 9.87
N HIS A 45 6.54 13.25 10.43
CA HIS A 45 7.95 13.11 10.69
C HIS A 45 8.24 13.56 12.12
N SER A 46 8.78 12.65 12.92
CA SER A 46 9.15 12.93 14.29
C SER A 46 10.53 12.37 14.60
N CYS A 47 11.21 13.01 15.52
CA CYS A 47 12.53 12.65 15.97
C CYS A 47 12.44 12.22 17.44
N TYR A 48 13.05 11.09 17.78
CA TYR A 48 13.16 10.57 19.14
C TYR A 48 14.63 10.52 19.55
N CYS A 49 14.96 11.03 20.73
CA CYS A 49 16.32 10.98 21.27
C CYS A 49 16.46 9.74 22.17
N ASP A 50 17.21 8.74 21.72
CA ASP A 50 17.42 7.51 22.48
C ASP A 50 18.34 7.76 23.69
N GLU A 51 17.87 7.34 24.87
CA GLU A 51 18.55 7.52 26.15
C GLU A 51 19.92 6.82 26.21
N ASN A 52 20.12 5.78 25.41
CA ASN A 52 21.29 4.90 25.53
C ASN A 52 22.50 5.38 24.72
N ASN A 53 22.27 5.94 23.53
CA ASN A 53 23.34 6.31 22.59
C ASN A 53 23.41 7.81 22.31
N SER A 54 22.46 8.62 22.82
CA SER A 54 22.38 10.06 22.51
C SER A 54 22.31 10.35 21.00
N GLU A 55 21.74 9.43 20.23
CA GLU A 55 21.49 9.61 18.80
C GLU A 55 20.01 9.93 18.56
N ALA A 56 19.77 10.88 17.66
CA ALA A 56 18.43 11.16 17.16
C ALA A 56 18.00 10.04 16.19
N GLN A 57 16.89 9.39 16.50
CA GLN A 57 16.22 8.44 15.62
C GLN A 57 15.06 9.15 14.92
N GLU A 58 15.11 9.17 13.59
CA GLU A 58 14.03 9.72 12.78
C GLU A 58 12.95 8.66 12.55
N ILE A 59 11.72 9.02 12.88
CA ILE A 59 10.53 8.20 12.75
C ILE A 59 9.67 8.85 11.69
N ILE A 60 9.64 8.22 10.52
CA ILE A 60 8.73 8.58 9.43
C ILE A 60 7.52 7.66 9.58
N ALA A 61 6.36 8.25 9.84
CA ALA A 61 5.12 7.49 9.93
C ALA A 61 4.71 7.01 8.53
N ALA A 62 4.70 5.70 8.34
CA ALA A 62 4.07 5.07 7.19
C ALA A 62 2.57 4.91 7.49
N CYS A 63 1.72 5.46 6.64
CA CYS A 63 0.28 5.35 6.80
C CYS A 63 -0.20 3.99 6.31
N LEU A 64 -0.98 3.30 7.14
CA LEU A 64 -1.82 2.22 6.65
C LEU A 64 -2.92 2.87 5.81
N ILE A 65 -2.84 2.71 4.50
CA ILE A 65 -3.83 3.26 3.57
C ILE A 65 -5.10 2.41 3.71
N VAL A 66 -6.07 2.93 4.45
CA VAL A 66 -7.44 2.41 4.41
C VAL A 66 -8.07 2.97 3.14
N LEU A 67 -8.53 2.09 2.27
CA LEU A 67 -9.05 2.48 0.97
C LEU A 67 -10.51 2.92 1.12
N CYS A 68 -10.73 4.22 0.92
CA CYS A 68 -12.04 4.84 0.98
C CYS A 68 -12.08 6.05 0.04
N VAL A 69 -13.28 6.41 -0.41
CA VAL A 69 -13.49 7.54 -1.31
C VAL A 69 -13.60 8.85 -0.53
N ASP A 70 -13.97 8.77 0.75
CA ASP A 70 -14.18 9.89 1.66
C ASP A 70 -13.00 10.15 2.60
N SER A 71 -11.77 9.84 2.17
CA SER A 71 -10.59 10.04 3.00
C SER A 71 -10.44 11.51 3.41
N VAL A 72 -10.28 11.75 4.71
CA VAL A 72 -10.09 13.09 5.28
C VAL A 72 -8.77 13.13 6.03
N LYS A 73 -7.87 14.04 5.63
CA LYS A 73 -6.67 14.37 6.39
C LYS A 73 -6.98 15.51 7.36
N MET A 74 -7.06 15.21 8.65
CA MET A 74 -7.24 16.24 9.68
C MET A 74 -5.94 17.04 9.89
N PRO A 75 -6.00 18.36 10.13
CA PRO A 75 -4.82 19.15 10.47
C PRO A 75 -4.07 18.57 11.67
N GLY A 76 -2.75 18.42 11.57
CA GLY A 76 -1.93 17.84 12.64
C GLY A 76 -1.88 16.31 12.64
N GLN A 77 -2.52 15.63 11.68
CA GLN A 77 -2.39 14.19 11.50
C GLN A 77 -1.55 13.85 10.28
N CYS A 78 -0.66 12.87 10.43
CA CYS A 78 0.08 12.34 9.31
C CYS A 78 -0.85 11.73 8.25
N CYS A 79 -1.72 10.84 8.73
CA CYS A 79 -2.44 9.91 7.88
C CYS A 79 -3.89 10.36 7.68
N PRO A 80 -4.42 10.19 6.46
CA PRO A 80 -5.84 10.37 6.25
C PRO A 80 -6.63 9.29 6.99
N THR A 81 -7.84 9.64 7.41
CA THR A 81 -8.80 8.73 8.03
C THR A 81 -10.04 8.61 7.17
N CYS A 82 -10.65 7.42 7.16
CA CYS A 82 -11.92 7.16 6.50
C CYS A 82 -13.05 7.26 7.54
N PRO A 83 -13.81 8.37 7.60
CA PRO A 83 -14.82 8.56 8.64
C PRO A 83 -15.92 7.49 8.59
N ASN A 84 -16.22 6.95 7.41
CA ASN A 84 -17.18 5.87 7.22
C ASN A 84 -16.54 4.48 7.07
N GLY A 85 -15.27 4.31 7.47
CA GLY A 85 -14.52 3.07 7.28
C GLY A 85 -14.21 2.78 5.81
N GLU A 86 -13.94 1.52 5.47
CA GLU A 86 -13.75 1.10 4.07
C GLU A 86 -15.04 1.29 3.28
N ASN A 87 -14.96 2.02 2.17
CA ASN A 87 -16.10 2.33 1.31
C ASN A 87 -15.68 2.51 -0.15
N CYS A 88 -16.65 2.40 -1.05
CA CYS A 88 -16.46 2.60 -2.47
C CYS A 88 -17.55 3.52 -3.04
N GLN A 89 -17.28 4.10 -4.21
CA GLN A 89 -18.23 4.96 -4.91
C GLN A 89 -19.08 4.13 -5.87
N ALA A 90 -20.39 4.17 -5.68
CA ALA A 90 -21.37 3.57 -6.56
C ALA A 90 -21.86 4.60 -7.58
N GLU A 91 -21.71 4.30 -8.87
CA GLU A 91 -22.24 5.10 -9.97
C GLU A 91 -23.32 4.32 -10.71
N TYR A 92 -24.52 4.89 -10.85
CA TYR A 92 -25.64 4.23 -11.51
C TYR A 92 -26.61 5.23 -12.14
N ILE A 93 -27.50 4.76 -13.02
CA ILE A 93 -28.55 5.56 -13.64
C ILE A 93 -29.89 5.19 -12.98
N ASP A 94 -30.58 6.19 -12.42
CA ASP A 94 -31.88 5.97 -11.78
C ASP A 94 -33.00 5.72 -12.82
N PHE A 95 -34.21 5.38 -12.36
CA PHE A 95 -35.35 5.10 -13.24
C PHE A 95 -35.78 6.31 -14.11
N THR A 96 -35.34 7.52 -13.78
CA THR A 96 -35.61 8.72 -14.58
C THR A 96 -34.55 8.95 -15.67
N GLY A 97 -33.53 8.11 -15.74
CA GLY A 97 -32.40 8.27 -16.66
C GLY A 97 -31.34 9.25 -16.15
N VAL A 98 -31.38 9.63 -14.87
CA VAL A 98 -30.44 10.60 -14.27
C VAL A 98 -29.28 9.82 -13.62
N PRO A 99 -28.02 10.18 -13.91
CA PRO A 99 -26.86 9.58 -13.24
C PRO A 99 -26.83 9.98 -11.76
N ARG A 100 -26.50 9.02 -10.91
CA ARG A 100 -26.38 9.14 -9.45
C ARG A 100 -25.02 8.62 -9.00
N GLN A 101 -24.53 9.21 -7.92
CA GLN A 101 -23.31 8.79 -7.24
C GLN A 101 -23.60 8.71 -5.74
N GLU A 102 -23.28 7.59 -5.11
CA GLU A 102 -23.47 7.35 -3.69
C GLU A 102 -22.24 6.64 -3.10
N ILE A 103 -21.97 6.83 -1.81
CA ILE A 103 -20.91 6.11 -1.10
C ILE A 103 -21.54 4.93 -0.37
N ILE A 104 -20.99 3.73 -0.55
CA ILE A 104 -21.45 2.51 0.12
C ILE A 104 -20.32 1.89 0.93
N SER A 105 -20.61 1.36 2.12
CA SER A 105 -19.60 0.70 2.93
C SER A 105 -19.32 -0.71 2.41
N VAL A 106 -18.06 -1.16 2.48
CA VAL A 106 -17.67 -2.52 2.10
C VAL A 106 -18.42 -3.57 2.95
N SER A 107 -18.74 -3.22 4.20
CA SER A 107 -19.50 -4.12 5.09
C SER A 107 -20.97 -4.27 4.74
N ASP A 108 -21.54 -3.39 3.91
CA ASP A 108 -22.97 -3.42 3.59
C ASP A 108 -23.33 -4.55 2.60
N GLY A 109 -22.34 -5.14 1.93
CA GLY A 109 -22.55 -6.17 0.93
C GLY A 109 -23.21 -5.59 -0.33
N VAL A 110 -24.35 -6.17 -0.75
CA VAL A 110 -25.13 -5.68 -1.90
C VAL A 110 -26.14 -4.64 -1.40
N VAL A 111 -26.02 -3.41 -1.89
CA VAL A 111 -26.93 -2.30 -1.59
C VAL A 111 -27.89 -2.10 -2.76
N ASP A 112 -29.19 -2.07 -2.48
CA ASP A 112 -30.25 -1.86 -3.47
C ASP A 112 -30.77 -0.42 -3.44
N PHE A 113 -30.55 0.32 -4.52
CA PHE A 113 -31.04 1.69 -4.73
C PHE A 113 -32.38 1.74 -5.47
N GLY A 114 -33.06 0.60 -5.62
CA GLY A 114 -34.25 0.41 -6.43
C GLY A 114 -33.94 0.30 -7.93
N ALA A 115 -33.23 1.28 -8.48
CA ALA A 115 -32.84 1.30 -9.90
C ALA A 115 -31.61 0.44 -10.23
N ALA A 116 -30.75 0.20 -9.24
CA ALA A 116 -29.56 -0.62 -9.37
C ALA A 116 -29.23 -1.30 -8.04
N GLN A 117 -28.63 -2.48 -8.13
CA GLN A 117 -27.98 -3.17 -7.02
C GLN A 117 -26.47 -3.02 -7.17
N CYS A 118 -25.82 -2.43 -6.19
CA CYS A 118 -24.40 -2.14 -6.21
C CYS A 118 -23.68 -2.89 -5.10
N GLN A 119 -22.45 -3.33 -5.37
CA GLN A 119 -21.61 -4.00 -4.38
C GLN A 119 -20.16 -3.51 -4.50
N CYS A 120 -19.53 -3.19 -3.37
CA CYS A 120 -18.08 -2.97 -3.34
C CYS A 120 -17.37 -4.32 -3.57
N GLU A 121 -16.61 -4.43 -4.65
CA GLU A 121 -15.76 -5.60 -4.87
C GLU A 121 -14.45 -5.45 -4.12
N ASN A 122 -14.26 -6.27 -3.07
CA ASN A 122 -13.06 -6.26 -2.24
C ASN A 122 -11.76 -6.67 -3.00
N GLN A 123 -11.87 -7.03 -4.29
CA GLN A 123 -10.74 -7.53 -5.10
C GLN A 123 -10.11 -6.48 -6.03
N ASN A 124 -10.76 -5.34 -6.30
CA ASN A 124 -10.21 -4.31 -7.20
C ASN A 124 -9.45 -3.19 -6.46
N TYR A 125 -9.08 -3.42 -5.21
CA TYR A 125 -8.49 -2.42 -4.30
C TYR A 125 -6.96 -2.22 -4.49
N TYR A 126 -6.33 -2.86 -5.48
CA TYR A 126 -4.87 -2.83 -5.65
C TYR A 126 -4.36 -1.86 -6.74
N GLY A 127 -5.19 -0.92 -7.20
CA GLY A 127 -4.79 0.15 -8.12
C GLY A 127 -4.80 1.53 -7.46
N ALA A 128 -4.06 2.50 -8.02
CA ALA A 128 -4.08 3.91 -7.57
C ALA A 128 -5.41 4.64 -7.84
N ASP A 129 -6.42 3.92 -8.34
CA ASP A 129 -7.73 4.43 -8.68
C ASP A 129 -8.67 4.37 -7.46
N GLN A 130 -9.60 5.32 -7.39
CA GLN A 130 -10.63 5.35 -6.34
C GLN A 130 -11.44 4.04 -6.36
N PRO A 131 -11.77 3.45 -5.20
CA PRO A 131 -12.54 2.22 -5.15
C PRO A 131 -13.95 2.46 -5.70
N LEU A 132 -14.33 1.70 -6.73
CA LEU A 132 -15.62 1.78 -7.41
C LEU A 132 -16.47 0.53 -7.11
N ALA A 133 -17.77 0.73 -6.95
CA ALA A 133 -18.73 -0.36 -6.82
C ALA A 133 -19.09 -0.95 -8.20
N THR A 134 -19.32 -2.25 -8.26
CA THR A 134 -19.98 -2.89 -9.40
C THR A 134 -21.48 -2.72 -9.24
N CYS A 135 -22.13 -1.99 -10.15
CA CYS A 135 -23.58 -1.77 -10.15
C CYS A 135 -24.28 -2.53 -11.28
N VAL A 136 -25.31 -3.29 -10.94
CA VAL A 136 -26.18 -3.98 -11.90
C VAL A 136 -27.53 -3.27 -11.93
N GLN A 137 -27.96 -2.83 -13.11
CA GLN A 137 -29.24 -2.15 -13.28
C GLN A 137 -30.40 -3.12 -13.07
N SER A 138 -31.29 -2.79 -12.14
CA SER A 138 -32.48 -3.58 -11.87
C SER A 138 -33.45 -3.42 -13.04
N LEU A 139 -33.81 -4.51 -13.70
CA LEU A 139 -34.92 -4.46 -14.65
C LEU A 139 -36.20 -4.13 -13.87
N PRO A 140 -37.04 -3.20 -14.37
CA PRO A 140 -38.31 -2.91 -13.73
C PRO A 140 -39.10 -4.21 -13.65
N THR A 141 -39.32 -4.69 -12.43
CA THR A 141 -40.19 -5.84 -12.21
C THR A 141 -41.58 -5.42 -12.70
N PRO A 142 -42.22 -6.18 -13.61
CA PRO A 142 -43.52 -5.81 -14.13
C PRO A 142 -44.47 -5.58 -12.94
N PRO A 143 -45.20 -4.45 -12.92
CA PRO A 143 -45.97 -4.04 -11.76
C PRO A 143 -46.98 -5.13 -11.39
N THR A 144 -46.77 -5.79 -10.25
CA THR A 144 -47.80 -6.59 -9.60
C THR A 144 -48.88 -5.62 -9.17
N THR A 145 -50.05 -5.72 -9.81
CA THR A 145 -51.12 -4.72 -9.77
C THR A 145 -51.79 -4.66 -8.39
N PRO A 146 -51.92 -3.47 -7.77
CA PRO A 146 -53.09 -3.17 -6.94
C PRO A 146 -53.82 -1.91 -7.43
N PRO A 147 -55.07 -1.67 -7.00
CA PRO A 147 -56.11 -1.05 -7.81
C PRO A 147 -55.94 0.46 -8.06
N THR A 148 -56.30 0.81 -9.28
CA THR A 148 -56.44 2.12 -9.94
C THR A 148 -56.98 3.27 -9.08
N THR A 149 -56.30 4.41 -9.16
CA THR A 149 -56.89 5.76 -9.01
C THR A 149 -56.34 6.67 -10.13
N PRO A 150 -57.12 7.63 -10.68
CA PRO A 150 -56.83 8.27 -11.97
C PRO A 150 -55.77 9.38 -11.93
N PRO A 151 -55.08 9.69 -13.05
CA PRO A 151 -53.96 10.62 -13.10
C PRO A 151 -54.40 12.08 -13.26
N THR A 152 -53.66 13.00 -12.63
CA THR A 152 -53.74 14.45 -12.86
C THR A 152 -52.58 14.87 -13.77
N THR A 153 -52.89 15.47 -14.91
CA THR A 153 -51.94 15.96 -15.92
C THR A 153 -51.48 17.39 -15.61
N THR A 154 -50.20 17.69 -15.85
CA THR A 154 -49.64 19.06 -15.83
C THR A 154 -48.76 19.28 -17.07
N PRO A 155 -48.71 20.50 -17.66
CA PRO A 155 -48.31 20.72 -19.06
C PRO A 155 -46.83 21.01 -19.30
N THR A 156 -46.41 20.69 -20.53
CA THR A 156 -45.09 20.87 -21.15
C THR A 156 -44.77 22.35 -21.41
N THR A 157 -43.54 22.76 -21.08
CA THR A 157 -42.96 24.10 -21.40
C THR A 157 -42.12 24.01 -22.69
N PRO A 158 -42.15 25.01 -23.60
CA PRO A 158 -41.46 24.93 -24.89
C PRO A 158 -39.98 25.34 -24.82
N THR A 159 -39.16 24.61 -25.57
CA THR A 159 -37.72 24.80 -25.73
C THR A 159 -37.41 25.93 -26.72
N THR A 160 -36.63 26.93 -26.30
CA THR A 160 -36.12 28.00 -27.16
C THR A 160 -34.78 27.59 -27.79
N THR A 161 -34.75 27.50 -29.12
CA THR A 161 -33.55 27.29 -29.92
C THR A 161 -32.84 28.63 -30.13
N THR A 162 -31.61 28.76 -29.62
CA THR A 162 -30.77 29.96 -29.80
C THR A 162 -29.54 29.61 -30.63
N THR A 163 -29.33 30.36 -31.70
CA THR A 163 -28.25 30.22 -32.68
C THR A 163 -26.88 30.55 -32.05
N PRO A 164 -25.82 29.77 -32.30
CA PRO A 164 -24.50 30.02 -31.72
C PRO A 164 -23.82 31.24 -32.36
N PRO A 165 -23.21 32.15 -31.57
CA PRO A 165 -22.38 33.22 -32.11
C PRO A 165 -21.05 32.67 -32.63
N THR A 166 -20.69 33.08 -33.84
CA THR A 166 -19.37 32.87 -34.44
C THR A 166 -18.32 33.59 -33.59
N THR A 167 -17.57 32.81 -32.81
CA THR A 167 -16.53 33.31 -31.92
C THR A 167 -15.20 33.32 -32.67
N THR A 168 -14.64 34.51 -32.85
CA THR A 168 -13.28 34.73 -33.33
C THR A 168 -12.30 34.19 -32.29
N THR A 169 -11.52 33.17 -32.64
CA THR A 169 -10.54 32.54 -31.74
C THR A 169 -9.44 33.56 -31.36
N PRO A 170 -9.27 33.88 -30.06
CA PRO A 170 -8.16 34.69 -29.58
C PRO A 170 -6.82 33.96 -29.82
N PRO A 171 -5.70 34.69 -29.90
CA PRO A 171 -4.38 34.09 -30.09
C PRO A 171 -4.10 33.07 -28.98
N THR A 172 -3.90 31.82 -29.38
CA THR A 172 -3.61 30.69 -28.50
C THR A 172 -2.22 30.88 -27.89
N THR A 173 -2.16 31.39 -26.66
CA THR A 173 -0.97 31.28 -25.84
C THR A 173 -0.69 29.78 -25.62
N PRO A 174 0.55 29.29 -25.85
CA PRO A 174 0.89 27.91 -25.57
C PRO A 174 0.51 27.57 -24.12
N PRO A 175 -0.15 26.42 -23.87
CA PRO A 175 -0.51 26.02 -22.52
C PRO A 175 0.75 25.92 -21.66
N ALA A 176 0.67 26.41 -20.43
CA ALA A 176 1.76 26.26 -19.47
C ALA A 176 2.02 24.76 -19.22
N MET A 177 3.28 24.34 -19.27
CA MET A 177 3.71 22.95 -19.06
C MET A 177 4.51 22.85 -17.76
N CYS A 178 4.42 21.71 -17.08
CA CYS A 178 5.31 21.41 -15.97
C CYS A 178 6.66 20.92 -16.51
N THR A 179 7.75 21.23 -15.80
CA THR A 179 9.08 20.72 -16.11
C THR A 179 9.49 19.70 -15.06
N CYS A 180 9.70 18.45 -15.47
CA CYS A 180 10.25 17.38 -14.64
C CYS A 180 11.74 17.62 -14.37
N SER A 181 12.32 16.89 -13.42
CA SER A 181 13.73 17.08 -13.03
C SER A 181 14.75 16.70 -14.12
N ASP A 182 14.36 15.87 -15.09
CA ASP A 182 15.16 15.53 -16.28
C ASP A 182 15.03 16.58 -17.40
N GLY A 183 14.20 17.60 -17.21
CA GLY A 183 13.90 18.64 -18.19
C GLY A 183 12.71 18.32 -19.11
N THR A 184 12.09 17.14 -18.98
CA THR A 184 10.91 16.75 -19.76
C THR A 184 9.74 17.68 -19.44
N GLN A 185 9.02 18.13 -20.48
CA GLN A 185 7.84 18.99 -20.34
C GLN A 185 6.57 18.15 -20.38
N VAL A 186 5.71 18.30 -19.38
CA VAL A 186 4.47 17.52 -19.23
C VAL A 186 3.26 18.47 -19.19
N PRO A 187 2.21 18.22 -20.00
CA PRO A 187 1.00 19.01 -19.96
C PRO A 187 0.25 18.89 -18.62
N PRO A 188 -0.51 19.92 -18.18
CA PRO A 188 -1.31 19.87 -16.95
C PRO A 188 -2.30 18.71 -16.95
N GLY A 189 -2.25 17.87 -15.91
CA GLY A 189 -3.07 16.68 -15.74
C GLY A 189 -2.51 15.39 -16.36
N GLU A 190 -1.39 15.47 -17.08
CA GLU A 190 -0.77 14.31 -17.73
C GLU A 190 0.34 13.68 -16.88
N THR A 191 0.64 12.42 -17.19
CA THR A 191 1.78 11.68 -16.62
C THR A 191 2.65 11.12 -17.73
N VAL A 192 3.97 11.31 -17.62
CA VAL A 192 4.96 10.76 -18.56
C VAL A 192 5.96 9.90 -17.80
N TRP A 193 6.27 8.71 -18.34
CA TRP A 193 7.31 7.83 -17.83
C TRP A 193 8.66 8.19 -18.42
N ILE A 194 9.58 8.63 -17.57
CA ILE A 194 10.96 9.03 -17.92
C ILE A 194 11.85 7.78 -18.03
N THR A 195 11.66 6.84 -17.10
CA THR A 195 12.26 5.51 -17.14
C THR A 195 11.18 4.48 -16.84
N ASP A 196 11.51 3.20 -17.02
CA ASP A 196 10.60 2.08 -16.73
C ASP A 196 10.00 2.18 -15.31
N CYS A 197 10.73 2.72 -14.33
CA CYS A 197 10.32 2.87 -12.93
C CYS A 197 10.00 4.29 -12.47
N ARG A 198 10.18 5.30 -13.32
CA ARG A 198 10.12 6.70 -12.90
C ARG A 198 9.18 7.48 -13.78
N GLY A 199 8.05 7.87 -13.21
CA GLY A 199 7.05 8.74 -13.80
C GLY A 199 7.18 10.18 -13.31
N CYS A 200 6.63 11.09 -14.08
CA CYS A 200 6.45 12.49 -13.70
C CYS A 200 5.04 12.93 -14.08
N THR A 201 4.30 13.43 -13.10
CA THR A 201 2.92 13.89 -13.26
C THR A 201 2.87 15.40 -13.07
N CYS A 202 2.18 16.09 -13.97
CA CYS A 202 1.96 17.52 -13.87
C CYS A 202 0.59 17.78 -13.23
N ASP A 203 0.58 18.39 -12.05
CA ASP A 203 -0.68 18.77 -11.43
C ASP A 203 -1.36 19.91 -12.20
N LYS A 204 -2.66 19.74 -12.44
CA LYS A 204 -3.43 20.62 -13.32
C LYS A 204 -3.61 22.03 -12.74
N ASP A 205 -3.64 22.16 -11.42
CA ASP A 205 -4.06 23.39 -10.74
C ASP A 205 -2.84 24.23 -10.33
N SER A 206 -1.80 23.57 -9.81
CA SER A 206 -0.58 24.22 -9.32
C SER A 206 0.51 24.37 -10.39
N LEU A 207 0.42 23.61 -11.49
CA LEU A 207 1.47 23.48 -12.50
C LEU A 207 2.82 23.03 -11.90
N GLN A 208 2.77 22.27 -10.80
CA GLN A 208 3.94 21.63 -10.22
C GLN A 208 4.09 20.20 -10.77
N ALA A 209 5.33 19.84 -11.11
CA ALA A 209 5.68 18.47 -11.43
C ALA A 209 5.91 17.67 -10.14
N TYR A 210 5.30 16.49 -10.06
CA TYR A 210 5.53 15.51 -9.01
C TYR A 210 6.18 14.27 -9.61
N GLU A 211 7.19 13.73 -8.94
CA GLU A 211 7.82 12.48 -9.36
C GLU A 211 7.11 11.29 -8.73
N ILE A 212 6.83 10.30 -9.56
CA ILE A 212 6.32 9.01 -9.14
C ILE A 212 7.45 8.02 -9.32
N ILE A 213 7.87 7.38 -8.24
CA ILE A 213 8.74 6.22 -8.29
C ILE A 213 7.83 5.02 -8.11
N ALA A 214 7.76 4.17 -9.13
CA ALA A 214 7.01 2.93 -9.03
C ALA A 214 7.69 2.05 -7.98
N ASP A 215 6.99 1.80 -6.88
CA ASP A 215 7.40 0.80 -5.90
C ASP A 215 6.78 -0.54 -6.29
N CYS A 216 7.61 -1.57 -6.31
CA CYS A 216 7.21 -2.88 -6.79
C CYS A 216 6.73 -3.72 -5.63
N PHE A 217 5.42 -3.94 -5.54
CA PHE A 217 4.88 -4.98 -4.67
C PHE A 217 5.15 -6.35 -5.29
N MET A 218 6.37 -6.84 -5.10
CA MET A 218 6.80 -8.11 -5.66
C MET A 218 6.23 -9.27 -4.87
N THR A 219 5.54 -10.15 -5.57
CA THR A 219 5.19 -11.45 -5.03
C THR A 219 6.48 -12.27 -4.81
N PRO A 220 6.68 -12.90 -3.64
CA PRO A 220 7.91 -13.62 -3.36
C PRO A 220 8.11 -14.80 -4.33
N CYS A 221 9.18 -14.74 -5.13
CA CYS A 221 9.59 -15.81 -6.04
C CYS A 221 11.11 -15.86 -6.16
N VAL A 222 11.65 -17.03 -6.54
CA VAL A 222 13.10 -17.25 -6.69
C VAL A 222 13.60 -17.10 -8.13
N ASP A 223 12.69 -16.94 -9.07
CA ASP A 223 12.94 -16.84 -10.51
C ASP A 223 12.46 -15.52 -11.11
N SER A 224 12.48 -14.46 -10.31
CA SER A 224 12.12 -13.11 -10.75
C SER A 224 12.99 -12.67 -11.94
N VAL A 225 12.36 -12.18 -13.00
CA VAL A 225 13.05 -11.74 -14.22
C VAL A 225 12.69 -10.29 -14.53
N ASN A 226 13.69 -9.44 -14.74
CA ASN A 226 13.48 -8.07 -15.22
C ASN A 226 13.18 -8.10 -16.73
N VAL A 227 11.95 -7.75 -17.10
CA VAL A 227 11.55 -7.63 -18.51
C VAL A 227 11.88 -6.22 -18.99
N PRO A 228 12.62 -6.04 -20.11
CA PRO A 228 12.92 -4.71 -20.65
C PRO A 228 11.64 -3.90 -20.91
N GLY A 229 11.59 -2.65 -20.46
CA GLY A 229 10.41 -1.80 -20.56
C GLY A 229 9.41 -1.94 -19.41
N GLN A 230 9.71 -2.76 -18.39
CA GLN A 230 8.91 -2.89 -17.18
C GLN A 230 9.73 -2.49 -15.97
N CYS A 231 9.12 -1.73 -15.04
CA CYS A 231 9.81 -1.38 -13.80
C CYS A 231 10.12 -2.61 -12.95
N CYS A 232 9.07 -3.41 -12.74
CA CYS A 232 9.08 -4.45 -11.74
C CYS A 232 9.50 -5.78 -12.34
N PRO A 233 10.28 -6.58 -11.60
CA PRO A 233 10.55 -7.94 -12.01
C PRO A 233 9.24 -8.73 -12.05
N ASN A 234 9.16 -9.64 -13.00
CA ASN A 234 8.05 -10.56 -13.15
C ASN A 234 8.46 -11.96 -12.67
N CYS A 235 7.56 -12.66 -11.99
CA CYS A 235 7.72 -14.05 -11.58
C CYS A 235 7.01 -14.94 -12.62
N PRO A 236 7.71 -15.48 -13.63
CA PRO A 236 7.09 -16.20 -14.73
C PRO A 236 6.33 -17.45 -14.28
N ASN A 237 6.72 -18.03 -13.14
CA ASN A 237 6.06 -19.19 -12.54
C ASN A 237 5.10 -18.83 -11.40
N GLY A 238 4.80 -17.55 -11.19
CA GLY A 238 4.03 -17.07 -10.04
C GLY A 238 4.82 -17.22 -8.73
N GLU A 239 4.12 -17.37 -7.61
CA GLU A 239 4.75 -17.60 -6.31
C GLU A 239 5.46 -18.94 -6.28
N ASN A 240 6.76 -18.92 -5.98
CA ASN A 240 7.56 -20.13 -5.97
C ASN A 240 8.71 -20.03 -4.97
N CYS A 241 9.26 -21.18 -4.63
CA CYS A 241 10.38 -21.29 -3.71
C CYS A 241 11.43 -22.27 -4.23
N ARG A 242 12.66 -22.11 -3.75
CA ARG A 242 13.77 -23.02 -4.05
C ARG A 242 13.76 -24.21 -3.10
N ALA A 243 13.62 -25.41 -3.64
CA ALA A 243 13.73 -26.67 -2.92
C ALA A 243 15.16 -27.22 -3.05
N GLU A 244 15.90 -27.22 -1.95
CA GLU A 244 17.25 -27.77 -1.85
C GLU A 244 17.19 -29.11 -1.08
N PHE A 245 17.58 -30.22 -1.72
CA PHE A 245 17.50 -31.56 -1.11
C PHE A 245 18.59 -32.52 -1.63
N LYS A 246 18.77 -33.67 -0.99
CA LYS A 246 19.64 -34.76 -1.46
C LYS A 246 18.80 -35.87 -2.07
N ASP A 247 19.12 -36.25 -3.31
CA ASP A 247 18.47 -37.38 -3.97
C ASP A 247 18.88 -38.74 -3.36
N ASP A 248 18.30 -39.83 -3.85
CA ASP A 248 18.53 -41.18 -3.33
C ASP A 248 20.00 -41.65 -3.44
N ASN A 249 20.79 -41.00 -4.30
CA ASN A 249 22.21 -41.26 -4.46
C ASN A 249 23.08 -40.36 -3.56
N GLY A 250 22.45 -39.51 -2.73
CA GLY A 250 23.12 -38.55 -1.86
C GLY A 250 23.61 -37.30 -2.60
N VAL A 251 23.20 -37.06 -3.84
CA VAL A 251 23.60 -35.89 -4.64
C VAL A 251 22.68 -34.71 -4.30
N GLU A 252 23.28 -33.54 -4.05
CA GLU A 252 22.53 -32.30 -3.79
C GLU A 252 21.85 -31.81 -5.08
N ARG A 253 20.55 -31.48 -4.96
CA ARG A 253 19.68 -31.00 -6.03
C ARG A 253 19.00 -29.70 -5.58
N SER A 254 18.71 -28.84 -6.55
CA SER A 254 17.92 -27.63 -6.38
C SER A 254 16.85 -27.61 -7.46
N GLU A 255 15.59 -27.51 -7.06
CA GLU A 255 14.44 -27.39 -7.97
C GLU A 255 13.59 -26.18 -7.56
N ILE A 256 12.83 -25.63 -8.51
CA ILE A 256 11.87 -24.56 -8.25
C ILE A 256 10.48 -25.19 -8.20
N ILE A 257 9.75 -24.98 -7.11
CA ILE A 257 8.38 -25.49 -6.94
C ILE A 257 7.41 -24.32 -6.72
N LYS A 258 6.21 -24.42 -7.29
CA LYS A 258 5.19 -23.38 -7.09
C LYS A 258 4.51 -23.57 -5.74
N VAL A 259 4.14 -22.47 -5.09
CA VAL A 259 3.37 -22.54 -3.84
C VAL A 259 2.05 -23.27 -4.06
N SER A 260 1.41 -23.07 -5.21
CA SER A 260 0.16 -23.71 -5.59
C SER A 260 0.23 -25.23 -5.69
N ASP A 261 1.43 -25.80 -5.88
CA ASP A 261 1.62 -27.25 -6.02
C ASP A 261 1.51 -27.98 -4.67
N GLY A 262 1.56 -27.24 -3.54
CA GLY A 262 1.50 -27.81 -2.20
C GLY A 262 2.74 -28.64 -1.88
N VAL A 263 2.55 -29.93 -1.58
CA VAL A 263 3.64 -30.88 -1.31
C VAL A 263 4.06 -31.56 -2.61
N VAL A 264 5.30 -31.31 -3.05
CA VAL A 264 5.88 -31.89 -4.25
C VAL A 264 6.81 -33.04 -3.87
N LYS A 265 6.68 -34.19 -4.55
CA LYS A 265 7.49 -35.39 -4.33
C LYS A 265 8.62 -35.50 -5.35
N PHE A 266 9.86 -35.60 -4.87
CA PHE A 266 11.06 -35.92 -5.61
C PHE A 266 11.61 -37.26 -5.11
N ASN A 267 11.18 -38.37 -5.74
CA ASN A 267 11.47 -39.74 -5.29
C ASN A 267 11.11 -39.97 -3.80
N SER A 268 12.10 -40.20 -2.94
CA SER A 268 11.95 -40.36 -1.49
C SER A 268 11.93 -39.05 -0.71
N THR A 269 11.94 -37.89 -1.36
CA THR A 269 11.90 -36.57 -0.71
C THR A 269 10.58 -35.85 -0.98
N GLU A 270 9.95 -35.31 0.05
CA GLU A 270 8.80 -34.42 -0.04
C GLU A 270 9.21 -33.00 0.30
N CYS A 271 8.89 -32.04 -0.56
CA CYS A 271 9.19 -30.62 -0.37
C CYS A 271 7.91 -29.78 -0.41
N GLN A 272 7.85 -28.76 0.44
CA GLN A 272 6.74 -27.80 0.46
C GLN A 272 7.28 -26.39 0.71
N CYS A 273 6.78 -25.39 -0.03
CA CYS A 273 7.13 -23.99 0.22
C CYS A 273 6.70 -23.55 1.62
N ASP A 274 7.63 -22.98 2.39
CA ASP A 274 7.31 -22.35 3.66
C ASP A 274 7.08 -20.85 3.45
N TYR A 275 5.83 -20.44 3.63
CA TYR A 275 5.39 -19.07 3.38
C TYR A 275 5.78 -18.09 4.50
N GLN A 276 6.35 -18.58 5.61
CA GLN A 276 6.57 -17.76 6.81
C GLN A 276 7.87 -16.95 6.80
N ASN A 277 8.71 -17.04 5.75
CA ASN A 277 10.04 -16.45 5.74
C ASN A 277 10.12 -15.23 4.79
N TYR A 278 9.49 -14.11 5.17
CA TYR A 278 9.43 -12.88 4.37
C TYR A 278 10.76 -12.12 4.25
N ASN A 279 11.78 -12.49 5.03
CA ASN A 279 13.04 -11.74 5.11
C ASN A 279 14.20 -12.37 4.29
N GLY A 280 13.90 -13.15 3.25
CA GLY A 280 14.91 -13.75 2.39
C GLY A 280 14.35 -14.43 1.14
N GLU A 281 15.23 -15.04 0.34
CA GLU A 281 14.84 -15.86 -0.82
C GLU A 281 13.91 -17.00 -0.34
N PRO A 282 12.71 -17.17 -0.93
CA PRO A 282 11.76 -18.19 -0.51
C PRO A 282 12.35 -19.60 -0.61
N LYS A 283 12.35 -20.35 0.49
CA LYS A 283 12.87 -21.73 0.54
C LYS A 283 11.78 -22.75 0.84
N ALA A 284 11.88 -23.91 0.20
CA ALA A 284 11.06 -25.07 0.55
C ALA A 284 11.63 -25.79 1.76
N LYS A 285 10.75 -26.35 2.60
CA LYS A 285 11.09 -27.37 3.58
C LYS A 285 11.00 -28.73 2.91
N CYS A 286 12.13 -29.44 2.86
CA CYS A 286 12.23 -30.78 2.29
C CYS A 286 12.50 -31.83 3.37
N VAL A 287 11.77 -32.95 3.32
CA VAL A 287 11.88 -34.08 4.24
C VAL A 287 12.04 -35.38 3.46
N GLN A 288 13.00 -36.23 3.85
CA GLN A 288 13.09 -37.59 3.30
C GLN A 288 12.00 -38.46 3.93
N VAL A 289 11.11 -38.97 3.10
CA VAL A 289 10.10 -39.95 3.43
C VAL A 289 10.67 -41.32 3.10
N LEU A 290 11.14 -42.02 4.13
CA LEU A 290 11.50 -43.43 4.01
C LEU A 290 10.23 -44.19 3.59
N SER A 291 10.20 -44.64 2.33
CA SER A 291 9.15 -45.53 1.85
C SER A 291 9.32 -46.85 2.59
N ILE A 292 8.60 -47.01 3.70
CA ILE A 292 8.45 -48.30 4.34
C ILE A 292 7.53 -49.08 3.40
N GLU A 293 8.11 -49.79 2.43
CA GLU A 293 7.36 -50.81 1.72
C GLU A 293 6.72 -51.71 2.78
N PRO A 294 5.39 -51.89 2.78
CA PRO A 294 4.77 -52.86 3.67
C PRO A 294 5.36 -54.20 3.27
N VAL A 295 6.19 -54.77 4.14
CA VAL A 295 6.69 -56.13 4.00
C VAL A 295 5.44 -57.00 3.87
N ILE A 296 5.15 -57.46 2.66
CA ILE A 296 4.09 -58.42 2.41
C ILE A 296 4.56 -59.66 3.15
N ALA A 297 4.02 -59.87 4.36
CA ALA A 297 4.25 -61.08 5.11
C ALA A 297 3.72 -62.22 4.24
N GLU A 298 4.62 -62.96 3.60
CA GLU A 298 4.30 -64.22 2.94
C GLU A 298 3.60 -65.09 3.98
N LYS A 299 2.29 -65.25 3.79
CA LYS A 299 1.45 -66.12 4.59
C LYS A 299 1.94 -67.55 4.32
N SER A 300 2.83 -68.03 5.17
CA SER A 300 3.21 -69.44 5.21
C SER A 300 1.94 -70.26 5.42
N THR A 301 1.54 -70.98 4.38
CA THR A 301 0.39 -71.88 4.38
C THR A 301 0.73 -73.12 5.21
N PRO A 302 -0.11 -73.51 6.19
CA PRO A 302 0.02 -74.80 6.88
C PRO A 302 -0.42 -75.97 6.01
#